data_AF-A0A094YQ96-F1
#
_entry.id   AF-A0A094YQ96-F1
#
_cell.length_a   1.000
_cell.length_b   1.000
_cell.length_c   1.000
_cell.angle_alpha   90.00
_cell.angle_beta   90.00
_cell.angle_gamma   90.00
#
_symmetry.space_group_name_H-M   'P 1'
#
loop_
_entity.id
_entity.type
_entity.pdbx_description
1 polymer ?
#
loop_
_entity_poly.entity_id
_entity_poly.type
_entity_poly.pdbx_seq_one_letter_code
_entity_poly.pdbx_strand_id
1 'polypeptide(L)' 'MELLKIPEVAKILKLSENRVYVLTKQGAIPSVKVSGSVRVLKEDLEKYIKGGGNSDTK' A
#
# COMPACT_ATOMS: atom_id res chain seq x y z
N MET A 1 -8.22 -5.69 -12.59
CA MET A 1 -7.86 -4.46 -11.85
C MET A 1 -8.76 -4.26 -10.65
N GLU A 2 -8.27 -4.68 -9.48
CA GLU A 2 -8.93 -4.47 -8.19
C GLU A 2 -8.22 -3.30 -7.48
N LEU A 3 -8.99 -2.32 -7.00
CA LEU A 3 -8.49 -1.14 -6.31
C LEU A 3 -8.79 -1.23 -4.81
N LEU A 4 -7.73 -1.43 -4.03
CA LEU A 4 -7.79 -1.54 -2.58
C LEU A 4 -7.75 -0.16 -1.94
N LYS A 5 -8.48 -0.01 -0.83
CA LYS A 5 -8.39 1.14 0.05
C LYS A 5 -7.25 0.94 1.04
N ILE A 6 -6.73 2.03 1.60
CA ILE A 6 -5.71 2.01 2.67
C ILE A 6 -6.00 0.98 3.79
N PRO A 7 -7.20 0.91 4.39
CA PRO A 7 -7.49 -0.10 5.43
C PRO A 7 -7.38 -1.55 4.94
N GLU A 8 -7.72 -1.83 3.68
CA GLU A 8 -7.57 -3.18 3.12
C GLU A 8 -6.10 -3.54 2.91
N VAL A 9 -5.32 -2.58 2.39
CA VAL A 9 -3.86 -2.73 2.24
C VAL A 9 -3.19 -2.94 3.60
N ALA A 10 -3.63 -2.23 4.63
CA ALA A 10 -3.15 -2.37 6.00
C ALA A 10 -3.36 -3.79 6.56
N LYS A 11 -4.56 -4.36 6.35
CA LYS A 11 -4.85 -5.75 6.74
C LYS A 11 -3.96 -6.75 6.02
N ILE A 12 -3.75 -6.56 4.71
CA ILE A 12 -2.93 -7.46 3.88
C ILE A 12 -1.47 -7.42 4.32
N LEU A 13 -0.92 -6.22 4.50
CA LEU A 13 0.46 -6.02 4.93
C LEU A 13 0.67 -6.26 6.43
N LYS A 14 -0.41 -6.45 7.21
CA LYS A 14 -0.40 -6.50 8.68
C LYS A 14 0.30 -5.28 9.29
N LEU A 15 0.09 -4.11 8.70
CA LEU A 15 0.61 -2.82 9.15
C LEU A 15 -0.52 -1.93 9.66
N SER A 16 -0.17 -0.87 10.39
CA SER A 16 -1.14 0.17 10.72
C SER A 16 -1.52 0.99 9.48
N GLU A 17 -2.76 1.47 9.42
CA GLU A 17 -3.24 2.33 8.33
C GLU A 17 -2.36 3.56 8.15
N ASN A 18 -1.87 4.14 9.25
CA ASN A 18 -0.97 5.29 9.22
C ASN A 18 0.38 4.92 8.56
N ARG A 19 0.96 3.75 8.88
CA ARG A 19 2.20 3.31 8.22
C ARG A 19 1.98 3.09 6.74
N VAL A 20 0.86 2.48 6.34
CA VAL A 20 0.50 2.32 4.93
C VAL A 20 0.36 3.67 4.26
N TYR A 21 -0.34 4.63 4.89
CA TYR A 21 -0.48 5.98 4.36
C TYR A 21 0.88 6.67 4.14
N VAL A 22 1.79 6.56 5.12
CA VAL A 22 3.17 7.07 5.02
C VAL A 22 3.93 6.40 3.87
N LEU A 23 3.91 5.07 3.77
CA LEU A 23 4.57 4.33 2.69
C LEU A 23 4.04 4.72 1.32
N THR A 24 2.73 4.95 1.24
CA THR A 24 2.05 5.39 0.03
C THR A 24 2.46 6.81 -0.36
N LYS A 25 2.56 7.72 0.64
CA LYS A 25 3.04 9.11 0.47
C LYS A 25 4.53 9.18 0.12
N GLN A 26 5.33 8.24 0.62
CA GLN A 26 6.76 8.10 0.30
C GLN A 26 6.99 7.48 -1.08
N GLY A 27 5.95 6.97 -1.75
CA GLY A 27 6.07 6.31 -3.05
C GLY A 27 6.58 4.86 -2.98
N ALA A 28 6.69 4.29 -1.78
CA ALA A 28 7.11 2.90 -1.60
C ALA A 28 6.00 1.92 -2.07
N ILE A 29 4.74 2.25 -1.81
CA ILE A 29 3.58 1.50 -2.31
C ILE A 29 2.96 2.29 -3.46
N PRO A 30 2.88 1.72 -4.68
CA PRO A 30 2.23 2.39 -5.81
C PRO A 30 0.75 2.65 -5.50
N SER A 31 0.33 3.90 -5.62
CA SER A 31 -1.07 4.29 -5.44
C SER A 31 -1.52 5.30 -6.46
N VAL A 32 -2.82 5.30 -6.70
CA VAL A 32 -3.51 6.21 -7.60
C VAL A 32 -4.53 7.02 -6.79
N LYS A 33 -4.53 8.34 -6.98
CA LYS A 33 -5.52 9.21 -6.37
C LYS A 33 -6.72 9.32 -7.29
N VAL A 34 -7.84 8.72 -6.90
CA VAL A 34 -9.09 8.75 -7.64
C VAL A 34 -10.08 9.61 -6.89
N SER A 35 -10.38 10.79 -7.44
CA SER A 35 -11.39 11.72 -6.92
C SER A 35 -11.23 12.02 -5.41
N GLY A 36 -10.00 12.32 -4.99
CA GLY A 36 -9.68 12.65 -3.59
C GLY A 36 -9.34 11.45 -2.69
N SER A 37 -9.69 10.22 -3.11
CA SER A 37 -9.37 9.00 -2.36
C SER A 37 -8.10 8.32 -2.89
N VAL A 38 -7.22 7.89 -1.98
CA VAL A 38 -6.04 7.09 -2.33
C VAL A 38 -6.47 5.64 -2.51
N ARG A 39 -6.12 5.06 -3.65
CA ARG A 39 -6.36 3.65 -3.95
C ARG A 39 -5.07 2.97 -4.40
N VAL A 40 -4.91 1.72 -4.03
CA VAL A 40 -3.76 0.90 -4.38
C VAL A 40 -4.23 -0.21 -5.31
N LEU A 41 -3.55 -0.38 -6.44
CA LEU A 41 -3.81 -1.52 -7.31
C LEU A 41 -3.34 -2.79 -6.61
N LYS A 42 -4.22 -3.78 -6.50
CA LYS A 42 -3.89 -5.06 -5.86
C LYS A 42 -2.67 -5.73 -6.50
N GLU A 43 -2.58 -5.69 -7.82
CA GLU A 43 -1.45 -6.23 -8.58
C GLU A 43 -0.12 -5.56 -8.21
N ASP A 44 -0.14 -4.24 -7.96
CA ASP A 44 1.06 -3.52 -7.55
C ASP A 44 1.41 -3.76 -6.08
N LEU A 45 0.41 -3.94 -5.22
CA LEU A 45 0.62 -4.40 -3.85
C LEU A 45 1.25 -5.80 -3.83
N GLU A 46 0.77 -6.71 -4.66
CA GLU A 46 1.35 -8.07 -4.77
C GLU A 46 2.79 -8.03 -5.28
N LYS A 47 3.10 -7.16 -6.26
CA LYS A 47 4.49 -6.93 -6.70
C LYS A 47 5.35 -6.39 -5.56
N TYR A 48 4.84 -5.46 -4.76
CA TYR A 48 5.55 -4.93 -3.59
C TYR A 48 5.84 -6.02 -2.55
N ILE A 49 4.86 -6.89 -2.27
CA ILE A 49 5.02 -8.02 -1.35
C ILE A 49 6.06 -9.02 -1.88
N LYS A 50 5.97 -9.38 -3.18
CA LYS A 50 6.95 -10.26 -3.83
C LYS A 50 8.36 -9.67 -3.87
N GLY A 51 8.47 -8.35 -3.94
CA GLY A 51 9.74 -7.61 -3.93
C GLY A 51 10.43 -7.55 -2.56
N GLY A 52 9.85 -8.16 -1.52
CA GLY A 52 10.45 -8.20 -0.18
C GLY A 52 10.21 -6.94 0.63
N GLY A 53 9.02 -6.32 0.47
CA GLY A 53 8.49 -5.17 1.21
C GLY A 53 9.44 -4.58 2.24
N ASN A 54 10.04 -3.44 1.88
CA ASN A 54 11.16 -2.78 2.55
C ASN A 54 11.20 -3.08 4.05
N SER A 55 12.15 -3.93 4.43
CA SER A 55 12.28 -4.58 5.72
C SER A 55 12.69 -3.58 6.79
N ASP A 56 11.77 -2.70 7.16
CA ASP A 56 11.95 -1.77 8.27
C ASP A 56 11.64 -2.51 9.59
N THR A 57 12.44 -3.53 9.88
CA THR A 57 12.63 -4.03 11.24
C THR A 57 13.69 -3.15 11.88
N LYS A 58 13.25 -2.18 12.68
CA LYS A 58 14.11 -1.49 13.63
C LYS A 58 13.77 -1.96 15.04
#